data_AF-A0A4P9YXW5-F1
#
_entry.id   AF-A0A4P9YXW5-F1
#
_cell.length_a   1.000
_cell.length_b   1.000
_cell.length_c   1.000
_cell.angle_alpha   90.00
_cell.angle_beta   90.00
_cell.angle_gamma   90.00
#
_symmetry.space_group_name_H-M   'P 1'
#
loop_
_entity.id
_entity.type
_entity.pdbx_description
1 polymer ?
#
loop_
_entity_poly.entity_id
_entity_poly.type
_entity_poly.pdbx_seq_one_letter_code
_entity_poly.pdbx_strand_id
1 'polypeptide(L)'
;MFSFEGNFKSKRNINLGGSRNENREVVLKRAQAERLARERERSRQKAATLIQASFRGFSHRRSLRSRLRLTWDAQMGTNSNDGGPPMPVSLRLRLLSHLLFFFYSAQDQDRLGRFTSRFLGNATVARGLLGLMDRHSVNHTSFLFPFNSIDTRMC
;
A
#
# COMPACT_ATOMS: atom_id res chain seq x y z
N MET A 1 20.97 19.14 -77.62
CA MET A 1 22.15 18.61 -76.92
C MET A 1 21.82 18.56 -75.43
N PHE A 2 21.65 17.36 -74.86
CA PHE A 2 21.87 17.02 -73.44
C PHE A 2 21.62 15.51 -73.29
N SER A 3 22.69 14.70 -73.35
CA SER A 3 22.63 13.28 -72.97
C SER A 3 22.78 13.20 -71.46
N PHE A 4 21.75 12.67 -70.79
CA PHE A 4 21.82 12.31 -69.38
C PHE A 4 22.60 11.00 -69.26
N GLU A 5 23.92 11.09 -69.09
CA GLU A 5 24.73 9.95 -68.66
C GLU A 5 24.52 9.72 -67.16
N GLY A 6 23.43 9.03 -66.84
CA GLY A 6 23.10 8.62 -65.48
C GLY A 6 24.13 7.60 -64.96
N ASN A 7 25.25 8.08 -64.42
CA ASN A 7 26.10 7.24 -63.57
C ASN A 7 25.40 7.06 -62.22
N PHE A 8 24.47 6.10 -62.17
CA PHE A 8 23.75 5.74 -60.95
C PHE A 8 24.75 5.14 -59.95
N LYS A 9 24.95 5.82 -58.81
CA LYS A 9 25.70 5.23 -57.69
C LYS A 9 25.09 3.87 -57.34
N SER A 10 25.92 2.82 -57.38
CA SER A 10 25.50 1.47 -56.98
C SER A 10 24.87 1.49 -55.58
N LYS A 11 23.74 0.79 -55.41
CA LYS A 11 23.10 0.64 -54.10
C LYS A 11 24.12 0.06 -53.12
N ARG A 12 24.28 0.71 -51.96
CA ARG A 12 25.16 0.22 -50.88
C ARG A 12 24.80 -1.23 -50.58
N ASN A 13 25.76 -2.14 -50.75
CA ASN A 13 25.61 -3.52 -50.31
C ASN A 13 25.69 -3.54 -48.78
N ILE A 14 24.53 -3.50 -48.13
CA ILE A 14 24.42 -3.61 -46.68
C ILE A 14 24.40 -5.09 -46.36
N ASN A 15 25.54 -5.62 -45.91
CA ASN A 15 25.59 -6.93 -45.28
C ASN A 15 24.86 -6.84 -43.95
N LEU A 16 23.56 -7.15 -43.94
CA LEU A 16 22.76 -7.33 -42.73
C LEU A 16 23.25 -8.61 -42.05
N GLY A 17 24.39 -8.49 -41.34
CA GLY A 17 25.16 -9.59 -40.75
C GLY A 17 24.28 -10.72 -40.24
N GLY A 18 24.22 -11.80 -41.02
CA GLY A 18 23.42 -12.98 -40.75
C GLY A 18 24.09 -14.23 -41.29
N SER A 19 25.43 -14.30 -41.25
CA SER A 19 26.18 -15.49 -41.66
C SER A 19 26.24 -16.49 -40.51
N ARG A 20 25.08 -17.02 -40.14
CA ARG A 20 25.03 -18.34 -39.50
C ARG A 20 23.90 -19.06 -40.20
N ASN A 21 24.25 -20.05 -41.02
CA ASN A 21 23.32 -21.02 -41.61
C ASN A 21 22.74 -21.90 -40.47
N GLU A 22 22.07 -21.27 -39.50
CA GLU A 22 21.34 -21.96 -38.47
C GLU A 22 20.03 -22.44 -39.08
N ASN A 23 19.70 -23.69 -38.80
CA ASN A 23 18.42 -24.26 -39.19
C ASN A 23 17.29 -23.36 -38.64
N ARG A 24 16.33 -23.00 -39.50
CA ARG A 24 15.22 -22.08 -39.17
C ARG A 24 14.52 -22.46 -37.86
N GLU A 25 14.38 -23.75 -37.60
CA GLU A 25 13.79 -24.27 -36.36
C GLU A 25 14.58 -23.88 -35.11
N VAL A 26 15.91 -23.89 -35.18
CA VAL A 26 16.80 -23.50 -34.07
C VAL A 26 16.65 -22.02 -33.77
N VAL A 27 16.58 -21.18 -34.80
CA VAL A 27 16.35 -19.73 -34.66
C VAL A 27 15.00 -19.45 -34.01
N LEU A 28 13.94 -20.14 -34.45
CA LEU A 28 12.60 -19.99 -33.89
C LEU A 28 12.54 -20.45 -32.42
N LYS A 29 13.12 -21.60 -32.08
CA LYS A 29 13.19 -22.10 -30.70
C LYS A 29 13.95 -21.14 -29.79
N ARG A 30 15.08 -20.58 -30.26
CA ARG A 30 15.85 -19.58 -29.51
C ARG A 30 15.03 -18.32 -29.26
N ALA A 31 14.36 -17.78 -30.29
CA ALA A 31 13.52 -16.60 -30.16
C ALA A 31 12.33 -16.83 -29.21
N GLN A 32 11.70 -18.01 -29.24
CA GLN A 32 10.64 -18.38 -28.32
C GLN A 32 11.14 -18.49 -26.87
N ALA A 33 12.28 -19.15 -26.66
CA ALA A 33 12.89 -19.27 -25.33
C ALA A 33 13.24 -17.89 -24.75
N GLU A 34 13.76 -16.98 -25.58
CA GLU A 34 14.08 -15.61 -25.16
C GLU A 34 12.81 -14.82 -24.79
N ARG A 35 11.72 -14.96 -25.56
CA ARG A 35 10.43 -14.34 -25.22
C ARG A 35 9.89 -14.85 -23.89
N LEU A 36 9.94 -16.16 -23.66
CA LEU A 36 9.50 -16.78 -22.41
C LEU A 36 10.36 -16.32 -21.23
N ALA A 37 11.67 -16.17 -21.42
CA ALA A 37 12.57 -15.66 -20.38
C ALA A 37 12.21 -14.20 -20.02
N ARG A 38 11.99 -13.34 -21.03
CA ARG A 38 11.57 -11.95 -20.82
C ARG A 38 10.22 -11.86 -20.09
N GLU A 39 9.27 -12.73 -20.42
CA GLU A 39 7.97 -12.74 -19.76
C GLU A 39 8.04 -13.23 -18.30
N ARG A 40 8.83 -14.27 -18.03
CA ARG A 40 9.09 -14.73 -16.67
C ARG A 40 9.72 -13.64 -15.81
N GLU A 41 10.70 -12.91 -16.35
CA GLU A 41 11.33 -11.82 -15.62
C GLU A 41 10.36 -10.68 -15.35
N ARG A 42 9.53 -10.29 -16.33
CA ARG A 42 8.45 -9.30 -16.12
C ARG A 42 7.47 -9.73 -15.03
N SER A 43 7.06 -11.00 -15.03
CA SER A 43 6.16 -11.54 -14.01
C SER A 43 6.81 -11.50 -12.61
N ARG A 44 8.07 -11.90 -12.52
CA ARG A 44 8.86 -11.84 -11.28
C ARG A 44 8.96 -10.42 -10.75
N GLN A 45 9.28 -9.45 -11.59
CA GLN A 45 9.37 -8.04 -11.20
C GLN A 45 8.02 -7.49 -10.75
N LYS A 46 6.93 -7.81 -11.46
CA LYS A 46 5.58 -7.42 -11.06
C LYS A 46 5.21 -7.98 -9.68
N ALA A 47 5.48 -9.27 -9.44
CA ALA A 47 5.24 -9.90 -8.16
C ALA A 47 6.08 -9.26 -7.04
N ALA A 48 7.36 -9.00 -7.31
CA ALA A 48 8.25 -8.33 -6.35
C ALA A 48 7.73 -6.94 -5.98
N THR A 49 7.34 -6.11 -6.96
CA THR A 49 6.78 -4.77 -6.72
C THR A 49 5.50 -4.83 -5.89
N LEU A 50 4.61 -5.79 -6.15
CA LEU A 50 3.38 -5.95 -5.38
C LEU A 50 3.66 -6.28 -3.91
N ILE A 51 4.56 -7.25 -3.67
CA ILE A 51 4.95 -7.64 -2.32
C ILE A 51 5.59 -6.46 -1.59
N GLN A 52 6.53 -5.76 -2.26
CA GLN A 52 7.23 -4.62 -1.69
C GLN A 52 6.29 -3.46 -1.36
N ALA A 53 5.39 -3.09 -2.27
CA ALA A 53 4.41 -2.02 -2.05
C ALA A 53 3.48 -2.35 -0.88
N SER A 54 2.98 -3.59 -0.83
CA SER A 54 2.13 -4.08 0.26
C SER A 54 2.85 -4.01 1.61
N PHE A 55 4.08 -4.54 1.68
CA PHE A 55 4.88 -4.51 2.90
C PHE A 55 5.19 -3.09 3.37
N ARG A 56 5.62 -2.21 2.46
CA ARG A 56 5.89 -0.79 2.77
C ARG A 56 4.65 -0.10 3.32
N GLY A 57 3.50 -0.30 2.68
CA GLY A 57 2.22 0.25 3.14
C GLY A 57 1.81 -0.27 4.52
N PHE A 58 1.93 -1.58 4.75
CA PHE A 58 1.63 -2.20 6.04
C PHE A 58 2.56 -1.68 7.15
N SER A 59 3.87 -1.70 6.92
CA SER A 59 4.88 -1.25 7.87
C SER A 59 4.67 0.22 8.25
N HIS A 60 4.40 1.08 7.26
CA HIS A 60 4.12 2.49 7.50
C HIS A 60 2.85 2.69 8.35
N ARG A 61 1.73 2.02 8.02
CA ARG A 61 0.50 2.11 8.82
C ARG A 61 0.70 1.61 10.25
N ARG A 62 1.47 0.52 10.44
CA ARG A 62 1.78 -0.02 11.77
C ARG A 62 2.60 0.97 12.59
N SER A 63 3.63 1.58 12.00
CA SER A 63 4.45 2.61 12.64
C SER A 63 3.63 3.85 13.00
N LEU A 64 2.81 4.34 12.06
CA LEU A 64 1.93 5.49 12.27
C LEU A 64 0.95 5.25 13.42
N ARG A 65 0.26 4.11 13.46
CA ARG A 65 -0.65 3.74 14.56
C ARG A 65 0.09 3.69 15.89
N SER A 66 1.30 3.13 15.92
CA SER A 66 2.11 3.05 17.14
C SER A 66 2.51 4.45 17.64
N ARG A 67 2.93 5.34 16.75
CA ARG A 67 3.22 6.74 17.10
C ARG A 67 1.99 7.47 17.61
N LEU A 68 0.84 7.29 16.95
CA LEU A 68 -0.41 7.92 17.38
C LEU A 68 -0.84 7.44 18.78
N ARG A 69 -0.69 6.15 19.09
CA ARG A 69 -0.92 5.61 20.44
C ARG A 69 -0.04 6.31 21.47
N LEU A 70 1.27 6.40 21.22
CA LEU A 70 2.21 7.08 22.13
C LEU A 70 1.82 8.55 22.34
N THR A 71 1.49 9.27 21.26
CA THR A 71 1.06 10.67 21.38
C THR A 71 -0.26 10.82 22.15
N TRP A 72 -1.18 9.87 21.94
CA TRP A 72 -2.47 9.85 22.63
C TRP A 72 -2.27 9.56 24.12
N ASP A 73 -1.44 8.58 24.47
CA ASP A 73 -1.14 8.23 25.85
C ASP A 73 -0.45 9.37 26.58
N ALA A 74 0.51 10.06 25.93
CA ALA A 74 1.15 11.24 26.48
C ALA A 74 0.13 12.36 26.76
N GLN A 75 -0.73 12.68 25.79
CA GLN A 75 -1.76 13.72 25.94
C GLN A 75 -2.85 13.37 26.96
N MET A 76 -3.17 12.09 27.12
CA MET A 76 -4.08 11.64 28.18
C MET A 76 -3.39 11.70 29.55
N GLY A 77 -2.11 11.30 29.63
CA GLY A 77 -1.30 11.26 30.85
C GLY A 77 -0.95 12.63 31.44
N THR A 78 -0.61 13.62 30.61
CA THR A 78 -0.25 14.98 31.06
C THR A 78 -1.38 15.67 31.82
N ASN A 79 -2.62 15.23 31.64
CA ASN A 79 -3.78 15.87 32.22
C ASN A 79 -4.36 15.07 33.39
N SER A 80 -3.75 13.94 33.78
CA SER A 80 -4.42 12.92 34.59
C SER A 80 -4.62 13.23 36.08
N ASN A 81 -3.99 14.26 36.67
CA ASN A 81 -4.04 14.37 38.14
C ASN A 81 -4.31 15.74 38.78
N ASP A 82 -4.02 16.89 38.21
CA ASP A 82 -3.94 18.10 39.04
C ASP A 82 -4.88 19.18 38.56
N GLY A 83 -6.01 19.38 39.27
CA GLY A 83 -6.74 20.65 39.50
C GLY A 83 -6.89 21.66 38.36
N GLY A 84 -6.63 21.25 37.13
CA GLY A 84 -6.36 22.11 35.99
C GLY A 84 -7.64 22.41 35.23
N PRO A 85 -7.61 23.44 34.38
CA PRO A 85 -8.78 23.81 33.60
C PRO A 85 -9.28 22.62 32.76
N PRO A 86 -10.61 22.44 32.64
CA PRO A 86 -11.18 21.42 31.79
C PRO A 86 -10.58 21.46 30.39
N MET A 87 -10.19 20.29 29.88
CA MET A 87 -9.59 20.17 28.56
C MET A 87 -10.47 20.82 27.48
N PRO A 88 -9.90 21.64 26.58
CA PRO A 88 -10.67 22.31 25.54
C PRO A 88 -11.33 21.29 24.61
N VAL A 89 -12.54 21.60 24.15
CA VAL A 89 -13.33 20.69 23.29
C VAL A 89 -12.58 20.28 22.02
N SER A 90 -11.80 21.19 21.44
CA SER A 90 -10.95 20.93 20.26
C SER A 90 -9.92 19.83 20.50
N LEU A 91 -9.33 19.78 21.70
CA LEU A 91 -8.37 18.74 22.06
C LEU A 91 -9.06 17.40 22.33
N ARG A 92 -10.25 17.40 22.93
CA ARG A 92 -11.07 16.18 23.09
C ARG A 92 -11.44 15.57 21.75
N LEU A 93 -11.89 16.38 20.79
CA LEU A 93 -12.26 15.93 19.44
C LEU A 93 -11.06 15.37 18.69
N ARG A 94 -9.89 16.01 18.82
CA ARG A 94 -8.63 15.51 18.24
C ARG A 94 -8.16 14.18 18.87
N LEU A 95 -8.31 14.03 20.18
CA LEU A 95 -8.01 12.76 20.86
C LEU A 95 -8.96 11.64 20.42
N LEU A 96 -10.24 11.96 20.24
CA LEU A 96 -11.23 11.03 19.71
C LEU A 96 -10.92 10.64 18.26
N SER A 97 -10.59 11.61 17.40
CA SER A 97 -10.27 11.32 16.00
C SER A 97 -9.01 10.46 15.86
N HIS A 98 -7.97 10.73 16.67
CA HIS A 98 -6.80 9.86 16.76
C HIS A 98 -7.19 8.45 17.21
N LEU A 99 -7.98 8.33 18.29
CA LEU A 99 -8.41 7.05 18.81
C LEU A 99 -9.14 6.24 17.72
N LEU A 100 -10.14 6.83 17.06
CA LEU A 100 -10.89 6.17 15.97
C LEU A 100 -10.00 5.75 14.80
N PHE A 101 -8.93 6.51 14.51
CA PHE A 101 -8.02 6.19 13.42
C PHE A 101 -7.14 4.95 13.69
N PHE A 102 -6.63 4.80 14.92
CA PHE A 102 -5.75 3.66 15.25
C PHE A 102 -6.44 2.51 15.98
N PHE A 103 -7.70 2.67 16.39
CA PHE A 103 -8.42 1.74 17.25
C PHE A 103 -8.38 0.31 16.73
N TYR A 104 -7.92 -0.60 17.59
CA TYR A 104 -8.01 -2.03 17.40
C TYR A 104 -8.50 -2.69 18.69
N SER A 105 -9.62 -3.39 18.63
CA SER A 105 -10.31 -3.94 19.81
C SER A 105 -9.39 -4.79 20.69
N ALA A 106 -8.51 -5.63 20.13
CA ALA A 106 -7.65 -6.45 20.97
C ALA A 106 -6.58 -5.67 21.76
N GLN A 107 -6.28 -4.40 21.41
CA GLN A 107 -5.19 -3.63 22.02
C GLN A 107 -5.64 -2.31 22.68
N ASP A 108 -6.70 -1.67 22.16
CA ASP A 108 -7.03 -0.27 22.45
C ASP A 108 -8.34 -0.10 23.25
N GLN A 109 -8.96 -1.20 23.70
CA GLN A 109 -10.21 -1.18 24.51
C GLN A 109 -10.06 -0.35 25.79
N ASP A 110 -8.94 -0.52 26.49
CA ASP A 110 -8.62 0.25 27.69
C ASP A 110 -8.54 1.77 27.40
N ARG A 111 -7.99 2.17 26.24
CA ARG A 111 -7.88 3.59 25.83
C ARG A 111 -9.26 4.21 25.61
N LEU A 112 -10.16 3.45 24.99
CA LEU A 112 -11.55 3.87 24.81
C LEU A 112 -12.27 3.99 26.16
N GLY A 113 -12.07 3.04 27.07
CA GLY A 113 -12.57 3.12 28.45
C GLY A 113 -12.08 4.39 29.18
N ARG A 114 -10.76 4.67 29.13
CA ARG A 114 -10.17 5.89 29.72
C ARG A 114 -10.74 7.18 29.11
N PHE A 115 -10.93 7.22 27.79
CA PHE A 115 -11.50 8.39 27.11
C PHE A 115 -12.95 8.65 27.56
N THR A 116 -13.79 7.62 27.49
CA THR A 116 -15.22 7.72 27.82
C THR A 116 -15.44 8.04 29.30
N SER A 117 -14.73 7.38 30.21
CA SER A 117 -14.78 7.67 31.65
C SER A 117 -14.42 9.11 31.96
N ARG A 118 -13.46 9.68 31.23
CA ARG A 118 -12.95 11.03 31.46
C ARG A 118 -13.86 12.12 30.91
N PHE A 119 -14.51 11.89 29.76
CA PHE A 119 -15.21 12.95 29.03
C PHE A 119 -16.71 12.78 28.91
N LEU A 120 -17.24 11.56 29.05
CA LEU A 120 -18.68 11.26 28.91
C LEU A 120 -19.34 10.94 30.26
N GLY A 121 -18.59 10.83 31.35
CA GLY A 121 -19.11 10.73 32.72
C GLY A 121 -19.89 9.45 33.06
N ASN A 122 -20.13 8.55 32.10
CA ASN A 122 -20.89 7.31 32.30
C ASN A 122 -20.07 6.08 31.90
N ALA A 123 -19.36 5.49 32.87
CA ALA A 123 -18.63 4.23 32.72
C ALA A 123 -19.54 3.05 32.30
N THR A 124 -20.85 3.18 32.48
CA THR A 124 -21.90 2.23 32.05
C THR A 124 -22.13 2.23 30.53
N VAL A 125 -22.14 3.40 29.89
CA VAL A 125 -22.26 3.52 28.41
C VAL A 125 -21.01 2.98 27.73
N ALA A 126 -19.84 3.21 28.33
CA ALA A 126 -18.58 2.62 27.88
C ALA A 126 -18.65 1.09 27.89
N ARG A 127 -19.02 0.46 29.01
CA ARG A 127 -19.17 -1.01 29.09
C ARG A 127 -20.24 -1.56 28.13
N GLY A 128 -21.34 -0.83 27.93
CA GLY A 128 -22.39 -1.21 26.97
C GLY A 128 -21.90 -1.17 25.51
N LEU A 129 -21.17 -0.13 25.12
CA LEU A 129 -20.59 -0.01 23.77
C LEU A 129 -19.48 -1.06 23.54
N LEU A 130 -18.62 -1.31 24.53
CA LEU A 130 -17.57 -2.33 24.43
C LEU A 130 -18.14 -3.75 24.33
N GLY A 131 -19.19 -4.07 25.10
CA GLY A 131 -19.89 -5.36 25.02
C GLY A 131 -20.69 -5.58 23.73
N LEU A 132 -21.05 -4.50 23.01
CA LEU A 132 -21.65 -4.58 21.67
C LEU A 132 -20.60 -4.79 20.58
N MET A 133 -19.41 -4.17 20.71
CA MET A 133 -18.32 -4.33 19.75
C MET A 133 -17.67 -5.72 19.82
N ASP A 134 -17.64 -6.36 21.00
CA ASP A 134 -17.05 -7.69 21.18
C ASP A 134 -17.88 -8.80 20.49
N ARG A 135 -19.21 -8.64 20.44
CA ARG A 135 -20.12 -9.56 19.71
C ARG A 135 -19.97 -9.51 18.19
N HIS A 136 -19.39 -8.46 17.63
CA HIS A 136 -19.11 -8.34 16.19
C HIS A 136 -17.66 -8.69 15.82
N SER A 137 -16.78 -8.98 16.78
CA SER A 137 -15.36 -9.20 16.52
C SER A 137 -15.00 -10.64 16.07
N VAL A 138 -15.97 -11.56 15.97
CA VAL A 138 -15.70 -12.96 15.59
C VAL A 138 -15.69 -13.18 14.06
N ASN A 139 -16.20 -12.27 13.24
CA ASN A 139 -16.42 -12.57 11.81
C ASN A 139 -15.80 -11.56 10.82
N HIS A 140 -14.59 -11.04 11.07
CA HIS A 140 -13.87 -10.30 10.03
C HIS A 140 -12.34 -10.44 10.11
N THR A 141 -11.85 -11.67 10.25
CA THR A 141 -10.55 -12.05 9.66
C THR A 141 -10.73 -12.34 8.16
N SER A 142 -11.41 -11.43 7.45
CA SER A 142 -11.45 -11.46 6.00
C SER A 142 -10.27 -10.66 5.52
N PHE A 143 -9.25 -11.37 5.06
CA PHE A 143 -8.10 -10.90 4.28
C PHE A 143 -8.57 -10.31 2.92
N LEU A 144 -9.50 -9.36 2.94
CA LEU A 144 -9.92 -8.57 1.80
C LEU A 144 -9.68 -7.10 2.13
N PHE A 145 -8.44 -6.67 1.91
CA PHE A 145 -8.24 -5.28 1.49
C PHE A 145 -8.52 -5.22 -0.01
N PRO A 146 -9.36 -4.29 -0.47
CA PRO A 146 -9.68 -4.18 -1.87
C PRO A 146 -8.41 -3.79 -2.61
N PHE A 147 -7.95 -4.68 -3.48
CA PHE A 147 -7.14 -4.30 -4.63
C PHE A 147 -8.01 -3.34 -5.45
N ASN A 148 -7.94 -2.04 -5.14
CA ASN A 148 -8.35 -1.05 -6.13
C ASN A 148 -7.40 -1.24 -7.30
N SER A 149 -7.96 -1.87 -8.34
CA SER A 149 -7.49 -1.85 -9.70
C SER A 149 -7.10 -0.41 -10.04
N ILE A 150 -5.80 -0.10 -9.96
CA ILE A 150 -5.28 1.08 -10.62
C ILE A 150 -5.28 0.69 -12.08
N ASP A 151 -6.35 1.11 -12.75
CA ASP A 151 -6.50 1.12 -14.19
C ASP A 151 -5.20 1.60 -14.83
N THR A 152 -4.47 0.67 -15.45
CA THR A 152 -3.54 0.97 -16.52
C THR A 152 -4.34 1.40 -17.73
N ARG A 153 -4.84 2.64 -17.70
CA ARG A 153 -5.26 3.41 -18.87
C ARG A 153 -4.90 4.87 -18.63
N MET A 154 -3.64 5.22 -18.89
CA MET A 154 -3.31 6.51 -19.50
C MET A 154 -2.05 6.35 -20.34
N CYS A 155 -2.13 7.03 -21.49
CA CYS A 155 -1.27 7.04 -22.66
C CYS A 155 0.23 7.14 -22.41
#